data_AF-A0A2A3D6J5-F1
#
_entry.id   AF-A0A2A3D6J5-F1
#
_cell.length_a   1.000
_cell.length_b   1.000
_cell.length_c   1.000
_cell.angle_alpha   90.00
_cell.angle_beta   90.00
_cell.angle_gamma   90.00
#
_symmetry.space_group_name_H-M   'P 1'
#
loop_
_entity.id
_entity.type
_entity.pdbx_description
1 polymer ?
#
loop_
_entity_poly.entity_id
_entity_poly.type
_entity_poly.pdbx_seq_one_letter_code
_entity_poly.pdbx_strand_id
1 'polypeptide(L)' 'MPKTGPGWEQAYQPLEFAQKHGLTLKQAEIVIQTNGPSKYRCDLAAPIFLKALKQLAKNRGNSTPG' A
#
# COMPACT_ATOMS: atom_id res chain seq x y z
N MET A 1 -3.71 -6.12 14.18
CA MET A 1 -3.34 -7.53 13.88
C MET A 1 -3.39 -7.71 12.37
N PRO A 2 -2.44 -8.44 11.74
CA PRO A 2 -2.59 -8.81 10.35
C PRO A 2 -3.90 -9.58 10.19
N LYS A 3 -4.65 -9.34 9.11
CA LYS A 3 -5.78 -10.20 8.77
C LYS A 3 -5.23 -11.60 8.54
N THR A 4 -5.90 -12.59 9.09
CA THR A 4 -5.54 -14.01 8.98
C THR A 4 -6.70 -14.78 8.36
N GLY A 5 -6.41 -15.95 7.77
CA GLY A 5 -7.39 -16.79 7.08
C GLY A 5 -6.75 -17.56 5.93
N PRO A 6 -7.52 -18.41 5.22
CA PRO A 6 -7.00 -19.19 4.09
C PRO A 6 -6.36 -18.29 3.02
N GLY A 7 -5.18 -18.67 2.53
CA GLY A 7 -4.44 -17.96 1.49
C GLY A 7 -3.47 -16.90 2.00
N TRP A 8 -3.51 -16.52 3.29
CA TRP A 8 -2.59 -15.52 3.86
C TRP A 8 -1.15 -16.01 3.99
N GLU A 9 -0.93 -17.33 3.97
CA GLU A 9 0.39 -17.96 3.85
C GLU A 9 1.10 -17.63 2.52
N GLN A 10 0.33 -17.23 1.50
CA GLN A 10 0.85 -16.82 0.17
C GLN A 10 0.89 -15.30 0.00
N ALA A 11 0.42 -14.55 1.00
CA ALA A 11 0.48 -13.09 0.97
C ALA A 11 1.93 -12.60 0.90
N TYR A 12 2.12 -11.36 0.45
CA TYR A 12 3.42 -10.73 0.58
C TYR A 12 3.81 -10.57 2.05
N GLN A 13 5.10 -10.74 2.33
CA GLN A 13 5.69 -10.17 3.54
C GLN A 13 5.74 -8.64 3.39
N PRO A 14 5.28 -7.86 4.38
CA PRO A 14 5.21 -6.41 4.24
C PRO A 14 6.56 -5.75 3.89
N LEU A 15 7.67 -6.25 4.43
CA LEU A 15 9.01 -5.72 4.14
C LEU A 15 9.45 -5.98 2.70
N GLU A 16 9.25 -7.21 2.20
CA GLU A 16 9.53 -7.59 0.81
C GLU A 16 8.75 -6.71 -0.16
N PHE A 17 7.45 -6.53 0.11
CA PHE A 17 6.56 -5.71 -0.73
C PHE A 17 6.94 -4.23 -0.70
N ALA A 18 7.31 -3.72 0.49
CA ALA A 18 7.79 -2.35 0.65
C ALA A 18 9.03 -2.09 -0.22
N GLN A 19 10.01 -2.98 -0.17
CA GLN A 19 11.23 -2.89 -0.98
C GLN A 19 10.94 -2.98 -2.47
N LYS A 20 10.08 -3.92 -2.89
CA LYS A 20 9.71 -4.12 -4.30
C LYS A 20 9.08 -2.87 -4.94
N HIS A 21 8.21 -2.17 -4.21
CA HIS A 21 7.40 -1.07 -4.75
C HIS A 21 7.85 0.32 -4.29
N GLY A 22 8.90 0.44 -3.48
CA GLY A 22 9.35 1.71 -2.93
C GLY A 22 8.33 2.33 -1.96
N LEU A 23 7.65 1.49 -1.17
CA LEU A 23 6.72 1.90 -0.13
C LEU A 23 7.44 1.94 1.22
N THR A 24 6.89 2.70 2.18
CA THR A 24 7.24 2.47 3.58
C THR A 24 6.61 1.16 4.08
N LEU A 25 7.15 0.58 5.14
CA LEU A 25 6.59 -0.63 5.74
C LEU A 25 5.10 -0.45 6.08
N LYS A 26 4.72 0.73 6.59
CA LYS A 26 3.33 1.02 6.95
C LYS A 26 2.41 1.08 5.73
N GLN A 27 2.88 1.68 4.65
CA GLN A 27 2.13 1.74 3.39
C GLN A 27 1.95 0.35 2.78
N ALA A 28 2.99 -0.48 2.83
CA ALA A 28 2.91 -1.88 2.40
C ALA A 28 1.85 -2.66 3.18
N GLU A 29 1.83 -2.54 4.52
CA GLU A 29 0.77 -3.16 5.34
C GLU A 29 -0.63 -2.74 4.91
N ILE A 30 -0.84 -1.45 4.65
CA ILE A 30 -2.14 -0.91 4.24
C ILE A 30 -2.58 -1.53 2.91
N VAL A 31 -1.70 -1.54 1.92
CA VAL A 31 -2.01 -2.09 0.59
C VAL A 31 -2.34 -3.59 0.69
N ILE A 32 -1.54 -4.36 1.42
CA ILE A 32 -1.75 -5.81 1.60
C ILE A 32 -3.07 -6.08 2.35
N GLN A 33 -3.33 -5.37 3.46
CA GLN A 33 -4.56 -5.58 4.24
C GLN A 33 -5.84 -5.16 3.52
N THR A 34 -5.73 -4.19 2.61
CA THR A 34 -6.87 -3.69 1.82
C THR A 34 -7.21 -4.63 0.66
N ASN A 35 -6.19 -5.10 -0.05
CA ASN A 35 -6.39 -5.94 -1.24
C ASN A 35 -6.47 -7.44 -0.93
N GLY A 36 -6.12 -7.84 0.28
CA GLY A 36 -6.06 -9.23 0.71
C GLY A 36 -4.80 -9.94 0.22
N PRO A 37 -4.71 -11.27 0.41
CA PRO A 37 -3.46 -12.01 0.25
C PRO A 37 -2.98 -12.21 -1.20
N SER A 38 -3.74 -11.72 -2.19
CA SER A 38 -3.39 -11.87 -3.60
C SER A 38 -2.22 -10.95 -3.98
N LYS A 39 -1.05 -11.53 -4.24
CA LYS A 39 0.14 -10.80 -4.71
C LYS A 39 -0.16 -9.98 -5.98
N TYR A 40 -0.87 -10.56 -6.93
CA TYR A 40 -1.28 -9.87 -8.17
C TYR A 40 -2.11 -8.60 -7.90
N ARG A 41 -3.13 -8.68 -7.04
CA ARG A 41 -3.94 -7.50 -6.68
C ARG A 41 -3.10 -6.43 -5.97
N CYS A 42 -2.20 -6.84 -5.08
CA CYS A 42 -1.29 -5.92 -4.40
C CYS A 42 -0.35 -5.22 -5.40
N ASP A 43 0.21 -5.96 -6.36
CA ASP A 43 1.11 -5.41 -7.39
C ASP A 43 0.40 -4.39 -8.29
N LEU A 44 -0.87 -4.63 -8.64
CA LEU A 44 -1.69 -3.64 -9.37
C LEU A 44 -2.00 -2.40 -8.53
N ALA A 45 -2.26 -2.57 -7.22
CA ALA A 45 -2.66 -1.49 -6.33
C ALA A 45 -1.49 -0.56 -5.94
N ALA A 46 -0.28 -1.08 -5.79
CA ALA A 46 0.89 -0.31 -5.33
C ALA A 46 1.18 0.98 -6.13
N PRO A 47 1.31 0.95 -7.48
CA PRO A 47 1.57 2.18 -8.23
C PRO A 47 0.41 3.19 -8.17
N ILE A 48 -0.83 2.70 -8.09
CA ILE A 48 -2.03 3.55 -7.96
C ILE A 48 -2.01 4.26 -6.60
N PHE A 49 -1.72 3.51 -5.53
CA PHE A 49 -1.61 4.03 -4.17
C PHE A 49 -0.53 5.12 -4.07
N LEU A 50 0.66 4.89 -4.63
CA LEU A 50 1.73 5.90 -4.66
C LEU A 50 1.33 7.16 -5.43
N LYS A 51 0.64 7.02 -6.57
CA LYS A 51 0.14 8.16 -7.34
C LYS A 51 -0.87 8.97 -6.52
N ALA A 52 -1.78 8.30 -5.82
CA ALA A 52 -2.76 8.96 -4.94
C ALA A 52 -2.08 9.71 -3.79
N LEU A 53 -1.04 9.13 -3.16
CA LEU A 53 -0.27 9.82 -2.12
C LEU A 53 0.42 11.09 -2.63
N LYS A 54 1.02 11.04 -3.84
CA LYS A 54 1.64 12.22 -4.47
C LYS A 54 0.60 13.31 -4.75
N GLN A 55 -0.58 12.94 -5.23
CA GLN A 55 -1.68 13.88 -5.46
C GLN A 55 -2.18 14.49 -4.14
N LEU A 56 -2.35 13.68 -3.11
CA LEU A 56 -2.76 14.17 -1.79
C LEU A 56 -1.75 15.15 -1.19
N ALA A 57 -0.45 14.84 -1.30
CA ALA A 57 0.62 15.73 -0.85
C ALA A 57 0.59 17.08 -1.60
N LYS A 58 0.42 17.05 -2.93
CA LYS A 58 0.27 18.27 -3.74
C LYS A 58 -0.94 19.10 -3.29
N ASN A 59 -2.09 18.45 -3.09
CA ASN A 59 -3.31 19.15 -2.68
C ASN A 59 -3.19 19.78 -1.29
N ARG A 60 -2.52 19.09 -0.35
CA ARG A 60 -2.22 19.66 0.99
C ARG A 60 -1.29 20.87 0.91
N GLY A 61 -0.28 20.85 0.04
CA GLY A 61 0.61 22.00 -0.18
C GLY A 61 -0.08 23.19 -0.85
N ASN A 62 -1.11 22.94 -1.66
CA ASN A 62 -1.92 23.97 -2.32
C ASN A 62 -3.05 24.53 -1.44
N SER A 63 -3.26 23.97 -0.24
CA SER A 63 -4.25 24.48 0.70
C SER A 63 -3.61 25.60 1.52
N THR A 64 -3.68 26.84 1.02
CA THR A 64 -3.46 28.03 1.85
C THR A 64 -4.44 27.98 3.02
N PRO A 65 -4.00 28.14 4.28
CA PRO A 65 -4.96 28.41 5.35
C PRO A 65 -5.55 29.78 5.06
N GLY A 66 -6.84 29.80 4.73
CA GLY A 66 -7.66 31.02 4.74
C GLY A 66 -7.97 31.46 6.16
#